data_AF-A0ABD0QZL4-F1
#
_entry.id   AF-A0ABD0QZL4-F1
#
_cell.length_a   1.000
_cell.length_b   1.000
_cell.length_c   1.000
_cell.angle_alpha   90.00
_cell.angle_beta   90.00
_cell.angle_gamma   90.00
#
_symmetry.space_group_name_H-M   'P 1'
#
loop_
_entity.id
_entity.type
_entity.pdbx_description
1 polymer ?
#
loop_
_entity_poly.entity_id
_entity_poly.type
_entity_poly.pdbx_seq_one_letter_code
_entity_poly.pdbx_strand_id
1 'polypeptide(L)' 'YLRGYHLCTKQEMVTLGALLFRVKVDNDKTQSPMIPRMLKELVPNDQLKVMSADDWKK' A
#
# COMPACT_ATOMS: atom_id res chain seq x y z
N TYR A 1 10.95 -4.71 2.45
CA TYR A 1 10.23 -3.91 1.44
C TYR A 1 10.05 -2.45 1.85
N LEU A 2 9.37 -2.12 2.97
CA LEU A 2 9.04 -0.73 3.36
C LEU A 2 10.23 0.24 3.55
N ARG A 3 11.46 -0.28 3.75
CA ARG A 3 12.69 0.54 3.81
C ARG A 3 13.25 0.95 2.43
N GLY A 4 12.67 0.50 1.32
CA GLY A 4 13.09 0.90 -0.02
C GLY A 4 14.38 0.26 -0.55
N TYR A 5 14.92 -0.78 0.13
CA TYR A 5 16.15 -1.46 -0.29
C TYR A 5 16.00 -2.42 -1.47
N HIS A 6 14.80 -2.51 -2.07
CA HIS A 6 14.52 -3.41 -3.19
C HIS A 6 13.95 -2.60 -4.34
N LEU A 7 14.45 -2.88 -5.54
CA LEU A 7 13.84 -2.40 -6.76
C LEU A 7 12.55 -3.21 -6.96
N CYS A 8 11.42 -2.60 -6.65
CA CYS A 8 10.11 -3.19 -6.89
C CYS A 8 9.42 -2.45 -8.02
N THR A 9 8.79 -3.19 -8.92
CA THR A 9 7.95 -2.62 -9.97
C THR A 9 6.65 -2.10 -9.35
N LYS A 10 5.99 -1.18 -10.06
CA LYS A 10 4.69 -0.60 -9.63
C LYS A 10 3.63 -1.67 -9.38
N GLN A 11 3.70 -2.80 -10.09
CA GLN A 11 2.75 -3.90 -9.99
C GLN A 11 2.99 -4.74 -8.72
N GLU A 12 4.25 -5.11 -8.45
CA GLU A 12 4.64 -5.81 -7.22
C GLU A 12 4.36 -4.95 -5.97
N MET A 13 4.57 -3.64 -6.09
CA MET A 13 4.19 -2.62 -5.11
C MET A 13 2.75 -2.77 -4.65
N VAL A 14 1.82 -2.80 -5.62
CA VAL A 14 0.38 -2.89 -5.38
C VAL A 14 0.02 -4.25 -4.80
N THR A 15 0.61 -5.33 -5.32
CA THR A 15 0.38 -6.68 -4.78
C THR A 15 0.82 -6.81 -3.32
N LEU A 16 2.02 -6.32 -2.98
CA LEU A 16 2.54 -6.33 -1.61
C LEU A 16 1.71 -5.45 -0.68
N GLY A 17 1.36 -4.24 -1.13
CA GLY A 17 0.49 -3.33 -0.38
C GLY A 17 -0.89 -3.92 -0.11
N ALA A 18 -1.50 -4.57 -1.10
CA ALA A 18 -2.79 -5.25 -0.96
C ALA A 18 -2.71 -6.44 0.01
N LEU A 19 -1.63 -7.23 -0.04
CA LEU A 19 -1.40 -8.32 0.92
C LEU A 19 -1.24 -7.80 2.35
N LEU A 20 -0.44 -6.76 2.55
CA LEU A 20 -0.27 -6.10 3.85
C LEU A 20 -1.60 -5.56 4.39
N PHE A 21 -2.40 -4.91 3.53
CA PHE A 21 -3.72 -4.40 3.89
C PHE A 21 -4.65 -5.55 4.30
N ARG A 22 -4.69 -6.65 3.54
CA ARG A 22 -5.51 -7.82 3.86
C ARG A 22 -5.16 -8.43 5.21
N VAL A 23 -3.87 -8.52 5.55
CA VAL A 23 -3.41 -9.03 6.85
C VAL A 23 -3.81 -8.08 7.99
N LYS A 24 -3.77 -6.77 7.76
CA LYS A 24 -4.16 -5.76 8.76
C LYS A 24 -5.66 -5.73 9.05
N VAL A 25 -6.46 -5.98 8.01
CA VAL A 25 -7.90 -5.67 7.98
C VAL A 25 -8.78 -6.92 8.01
N ASP A 26 -8.17 -8.11 7.97
CA ASP A 26 -8.84 -9.42 8.05
C ASP A 26 -10.05 -9.53 7.10
N ASN A 27 -9.88 -9.00 5.88
CA ASN A 27 -10.87 -8.97 4.80
C ASN A 27 -12.08 -8.02 5.00
N ASP A 28 -12.03 -7.11 5.96
CA ASP A 28 -13.03 -6.05 6.14
C ASP A 28 -12.95 -4.99 5.03
N LYS A 29 -13.79 -5.14 4.01
CA LYS A 29 -13.88 -4.21 2.87
C LYS A 29 -14.36 -2.80 3.26
N THR A 30 -14.88 -2.61 4.48
CA THR A 30 -15.30 -1.28 4.95
C THR A 30 -14.13 -0.39 5.33
N GLN A 31 -12.92 -0.96 5.49
CA GLN A 31 -11.70 -0.22 5.85
C GLN A 31 -10.96 0.37 4.64
N SER A 32 -11.46 0.24 3.41
CA SER A 32 -10.88 0.91 2.22
C SER A 32 -10.68 2.42 2.39
N PRO A 33 -11.55 3.18 3.09
CA PRO A 33 -11.29 4.58 3.43
C PRO A 33 -10.09 4.82 4.36
N MET A 34 -9.61 3.80 5.08
CA MET A 34 -8.42 3.90 5.94
C MET A 34 -7.11 3.73 5.17
N ILE A 35 -7.13 3.24 3.91
CA ILE A 35 -5.93 3.03 3.09
C ILE A 35 -5.02 4.28 3.09
N PRO A 36 -5.50 5.52 2.84
CA PRO A 36 -4.66 6.72 2.86
C PRO A 36 -3.95 6.97 4.19
N ARG A 37 -4.59 6.62 5.31
CA ARG A 37 -4.00 6.77 6.66
C ARG A 37 -2.94 5.70 6.92
N MET A 38 -3.09 4.53 6.30
CA MET A 38 -2.22 3.38 6.46
C MET A 38 -1.11 3.30 5.40
N LEU A 39 -1.09 4.20 4.40
CA LEU A 39 -0.14 4.17 3.29
C LEU A 39 1.32 4.03 3.74
N LYS A 40 1.72 4.70 4.82
CA LYS A 40 3.09 4.61 5.37
C LYS A 40 3.47 3.21 5.88
N GLU A 41 2.49 2.37 6.16
CA GLU A 41 2.65 1.00 6.64
C GLU A 41 2.47 -0.04 5.51
N LEU A 42 1.90 0.38 4.38
CA LEU A 42 1.64 -0.47 3.22
C LEU A 42 2.67 -0.25 2.10
N VAL A 43 3.24 0.96 2.03
CA VAL A 43 4.04 1.46 0.92
C VAL A 43 5.39 1.98 1.42
N PRO A 44 6.51 1.69 0.74
CA PRO A 44 7.81 2.25 1.07
C PRO A 44 7.80 3.77 0.96
N ASN A 45 8.49 4.46 1.88
CA ASN A 45 8.49 5.93 1.91
C ASN A 45 8.94 6.58 0.58
N ASP A 46 9.88 5.95 -0.11
CA ASP A 46 10.40 6.42 -1.40
C ASP A 46 9.34 6.33 -2.52
N GLN A 47 8.40 5.40 -2.39
CA GLN A 47 7.38 5.09 -3.39
C GLN A 47 6.02 5.74 -3.08
N LEU A 48 5.86 6.38 -1.91
CA LEU A 48 4.63 7.10 -1.52
C LEU A 48 4.27 8.24 -2.49
N LYS A 49 5.26 8.80 -3.20
CA LYS A 49 5.06 9.89 -4.17
C LYS A 49 4.78 9.40 -5.59
N VAL A 50 4.85 8.09 -5.84
CA VAL A 50 4.73 7.50 -7.19
C VAL A 50 3.28 7.40 -7.67
N MET A 51 2.33 7.41 -6.74
CA MET A 51 0.89 7.32 -7.01
C MET A 51 0.11 8.08 -5.95
N SER A 52 -1.04 8.65 -6.34
CA SER A 52 -1.90 9.39 -5.41
C SER A 52 -2.60 8.45 -4.44
N ALA A 53 -3.03 8.96 -3.28
CA ALA A 53 -3.78 8.16 -2.31
C ALA A 53 -5.11 7.61 -2.88
N ASP A 54 -5.71 8.32 -3.83
CA ASP A 54 -6.90 7.86 -4.56
C ASP A 54 -6.58 6.73 -5.54
N ASP A 55 -5.42 6.75 -6.19
CA ASP A 55 -4.96 5.64 -7.05
C ASP A 55 -4.68 4.37 -6.24
N TRP A 56 -4.27 4.50 -4.98
CA TRP A 56 -4.10 3.36 -4.05
C TRP A 56 -5.41 2.73 -3.60
N LYS A 57 -6.51 3.49 -3.67
CA LYS A 57 -7.84 3.02 -3.28
C LYS A 57 -8.56 2.30 -4.43
N LYS A 58 -8.17 2.58 -5.68
CA LYS A 58 -8.71 1.96 -6.90
C LYS A 58 -8.20 0.53 -7.07
#